data_AF-A0A158CIA5-F1
#
_entry.id   AF-A0A158CIA5-F1
#
_cell.length_a   1.000
_cell.length_b   1.000
_cell.length_c   1.000
_cell.angle_alpha   90.00
_cell.angle_beta   90.00
_cell.angle_gamma   90.00
#
_symmetry.space_group_name_H-M   'P 1'
#
loop_
_entity.id
_entity.type
_entity.pdbx_description
1 polymer ?
#
loop_
_entity_poly.entity_id
_entity_poly.type
_entity_poly.pdbx_seq_one_letter_code
_entity_poly.pdbx_strand_id
1 'polypeptide(L)' 'MRLALRRAAKSGVVVVQSSPAPHDEMPMQEFLDAADVLAGGDRAPQKLRILLMLALSGTSDRSHIQRWIDEA' A
#
# COMPACT_ATOMS: atom_id res chain seq x y z
N MET A 1 15.97 -2.76 -7.02
CA MET A 1 14.58 -2.26 -7.00
C MET A 1 14.08 -1.94 -5.58
N ARG A 2 14.07 -2.88 -4.62
CA ARG A 2 13.51 -2.67 -3.25
C ARG A 2 14.07 -1.48 -2.47
N LEU A 3 15.36 -1.15 -2.62
CA LEU A 3 15.98 -0.04 -1.88
C LEU A 3 15.42 1.34 -2.27
N ALA A 4 15.13 1.56 -3.56
CA ALA A 4 14.61 2.84 -4.04
C ALA A 4 13.20 3.13 -3.48
N LEU A 5 12.33 2.11 -3.50
CA LEU A 5 10.99 2.19 -2.93
C LEU A 5 11.03 2.45 -1.41
N ARG A 6 11.93 1.76 -0.69
CA ARG A 6 12.14 2.03 0.75
C ARG A 6 12.59 3.46 1.03
N ARG A 7 13.48 4.02 0.20
CA ARG A 7 13.91 5.42 0.35
C ARG A 7 12.75 6.39 0.09
N ALA A 8 11.93 6.13 -0.92
CA ALA A 8 10.74 6.92 -1.21
C ALA A 8 9.73 6.86 -0.05
N ALA A 9 9.49 5.67 0.50
CA ALA A 9 8.62 5.46 1.65
C ALA A 9 9.07 6.27 2.87
N LYS A 10 10.38 6.28 3.15
CA LYS A 10 10.99 7.08 4.22
C LYS A 10 10.98 8.58 3.95
N SER A 11 10.86 9.02 2.70
CA SER A 11 10.73 10.44 2.35
C SER A 11 9.28 10.92 2.29
N GLY A 12 8.33 10.13 2.79
CA GLY A 12 6.90 10.48 2.83
C GLY A 12 6.12 10.16 1.56
N VAL A 13 6.70 9.44 0.59
CA VAL A 13 5.94 8.92 -0.55
C VAL A 13 5.17 7.68 -0.08
N VAL A 14 3.86 7.64 -0.31
CA VAL A 14 3.07 6.43 -0.01
C VAL A 14 3.40 5.33 -1.01
N VAL A 15 3.93 4.22 -0.51
CA VAL A 15 4.27 3.04 -1.29
C VAL A 15 3.37 1.89 -0.85
N VAL A 16 2.76 1.19 -1.80
CA VAL A 16 1.90 0.04 -1.56
C VAL A 16 2.43 -1.16 -2.33
N GLN A 17 2.55 -2.32 -1.68
CA GLN A 17 2.88 -3.57 -2.33
C GLN A 17 1.60 -4.29 -2.76
N SER A 18 1.48 -4.60 -4.05
CA SER A 18 0.37 -5.40 -4.61
C SER A 18 0.87 -6.76 -5.09
N SER A 19 -0.05 -7.71 -5.21
CA SER A 19 0.20 -9.01 -5.87
C SER A 19 -0.44 -9.01 -7.27
N PRO A 20 0.27 -9.50 -8.31
CA PRO A 20 -0.33 -9.75 -9.62
C PRO A 20 -1.09 -11.08 -9.67
N ALA A 21 -0.96 -11.93 -8.65
CA ALA A 21 -1.60 -13.23 -8.62
C ALA A 21 -3.11 -13.08 -8.36
N PRO A 22 -3.97 -13.71 -9.19
CA PRO A 22 -5.40 -13.70 -8.95
C PRO A 22 -5.71 -14.42 -7.63
N HIS A 23 -6.47 -13.77 -6.74
CA HIS A 23 -6.88 -14.27 -5.42
C HIS A 23 -5.78 -14.41 -4.36
N ASP A 24 -4.67 -13.70 -4.53
CA ASP A 24 -3.63 -13.62 -3.50
C ASP A 24 -3.92 -12.40 -2.60
N GLU A 25 -4.39 -12.67 -1.39
CA GLU A 25 -4.49 -11.66 -0.35
C GLU A 25 -3.08 -11.30 0.12
N MET A 26 -2.73 -10.01 0.05
CA MET A 26 -1.48 -9.48 0.58
C MET A 26 -1.77 -8.79 1.93
N PRO A 27 -1.79 -9.53 3.05
CA PRO A 27 -1.97 -8.94 4.37
C PRO A 27 -0.73 -8.13 4.77
N MET A 28 -0.87 -7.32 5.82
CA MET A 28 0.27 -6.61 6.40
C MET A 28 1.29 -7.61 6.99
N GLN A 29 2.56 -7.42 6.65
CA GLN A 29 3.68 -8.26 7.10
C GLN A 29 4.73 -7.39 7.79
N GLU A 30 5.44 -7.93 8.79
CA GLU A 30 6.43 -7.18 9.59
C GLU A 30 7.49 -6.47 8.72
N PHE A 31 7.91 -7.08 7.61
CA PHE A 31 8.92 -6.48 6.74
C PHE A 31 8.40 -5.31 5.87
N LEU A 32 7.08 -5.23 5.67
CA LEU A 32 6.42 -4.10 4.98
C LEU A 32 6.33 -2.92 5.95
N ASP A 33 5.89 -3.18 7.17
CA ASP A 33 5.83 -2.18 8.24
C ASP A 33 7.22 -1.59 8.54
N ALA A 34 8.23 -2.45 8.74
CA ALA A 34 9.62 -2.01 8.92
C ALA A 34 10.20 -1.25 7.71
N ALA A 35 9.57 -1.37 6.55
CA ALA A 35 9.96 -0.69 5.31
C ALA A 35 9.11 0.56 5.01
N ASP A 36 8.17 0.93 5.89
CA ASP A 36 7.24 2.05 5.68
C ASP A 36 6.32 1.86 4.46
N VAL A 37 6.07 0.59 4.08
CA VAL A 37 5.27 0.16 2.91
C VAL A 37 3.93 -0.41 3.36
N LEU A 38 2.86 0.00 2.68
CA LEU A 38 1.51 -0.52 2.90
C LEU A 38 1.27 -1.84 2.17
N ALA A 39 0.39 -2.66 2.72
CA ALA A 39 -0.06 -3.90 2.10
C ALA A 39 -1.29 -3.63 1.21
N GLY A 40 -1.29 -4.20 0.01
CA GLY A 40 -2.31 -3.93 -1.02
C GLY A 40 -3.60 -4.74 -0.90
N GLY A 41 -3.70 -5.63 0.09
CA GLY A 41 -4.86 -6.50 0.27
C GLY A 41 -5.05 -7.47 -0.91
N ASP A 42 -6.31 -7.74 -1.25
CA ASP A 42 -6.73 -8.68 -2.31
C ASP A 42 -6.95 -8.00 -3.69
N ARG A 43 -6.67 -6.69 -3.79
CA ARG A 43 -7.03 -5.91 -4.96
C ARG A 43 -5.96 -5.99 -6.05
N ALA A 44 -6.43 -6.21 -7.29
CA ALA A 44 -5.58 -6.09 -8.47
C ALA A 44 -4.92 -4.68 -8.54
N PRO A 45 -3.67 -4.57 -9.04
CA PRO A 45 -2.90 -3.32 -9.01
C PRO A 45 -3.65 -2.10 -9.58
N GLN A 46 -4.44 -2.28 -10.64
CA GLN A 46 -5.23 -1.22 -11.25
C GLN A 46 -6.36 -0.68 -10.35
N LYS A 47 -7.03 -1.56 -9.58
CA LYS A 47 -8.08 -1.16 -8.64
C LYS A 47 -7.46 -0.49 -7.41
N LEU A 48 -6.37 -1.07 -6.90
CA LEU A 48 -5.62 -0.51 -5.79
C LEU A 48 -5.10 0.90 -6.09
N ARG A 49 -4.64 1.16 -7.32
CA ARG A 49 -4.23 2.51 -7.75
C ARG A 49 -5.37 3.52 -7.63
N ILE A 50 -6.59 3.17 -8.08
CA ILE A 50 -7.75 4.07 -8.00
C ILE A 50 -8.10 4.34 -6.54
N LEU A 51 -8.17 3.29 -5.71
CA LEU A 51 -8.42 3.42 -4.27
C LEU A 51 -7.38 4.34 -3.60
N LEU A 52 -6.09 4.13 -3.90
CA LEU A 52 -5.02 4.96 -3.35
C LEU A 52 -5.14 6.43 -3.78
N MET A 53 -5.50 6.70 -5.04
CA MET A 53 -5.73 8.07 -5.52
C MET A 53 -6.87 8.76 -4.75
N LEU A 54 -7.95 8.03 -4.45
CA LEU A 54 -9.06 8.54 -3.65
C LEU A 54 -8.64 8.76 -2.20
N ALA A 55 -7.96 7.79 -1.57
CA ALA A 55 -7.49 7.92 -0.20
C ALA A 55 -6.56 9.12 -0.01
N LEU A 56 -5.60 9.32 -0.93
CA LEU A 56 -4.66 10.44 -0.91
C LEU A 56 -5.31 11.82 -1.10
N SER A 57 -6.53 11.87 -1.63
CA SER A 57 -7.30 13.12 -1.71
C SER A 57 -7.90 13.56 -0.37
N GLY A 58 -8.07 12.61 0.56
CA GLY A 58 -8.66 12.86 1.88
C GLY A 58 -7.66 12.83 3.03
N THR A 59 -6.56 12.08 2.91
CA THR A 59 -5.54 11.97 3.96
C THR A 59 -4.19 11.49 3.43
N SER A 60 -3.12 11.86 4.13
CA SER A 60 -1.77 11.30 3.96
C SER A 60 -1.36 10.40 5.12
N ASP A 61 -2.25 10.15 6.10
CA ASP A 61 -2.00 9.23 7.21
C ASP A 61 -2.02 7.78 6.70
N ARG A 62 -0.84 7.15 6.76
CA ARG A 62 -0.65 5.76 6.33
C ARG A 62 -1.58 4.77 7.04
N SER A 63 -1.85 4.97 8.33
CA SER A 63 -2.70 4.06 9.10
C SER A 63 -4.15 4.14 8.63
N HIS A 64 -4.61 5.33 8.24
CA HIS A 64 -5.93 5.52 7.65
C HIS A 64 -6.01 4.95 6.23
N ILE A 65 -4.95 5.12 5.43
CA ILE A 65 -4.89 4.55 4.08
C ILE A 65 -4.88 3.01 4.13
N GLN A 66 -4.11 2.40 5.05
CA GLN A 66 -4.11 0.94 5.23
C GLN A 66 -5.50 0.44 5.61
N ARG A 67 -6.16 1.10 6.56
CA ARG A 67 -7.53 0.74 6.96
C ARG A 67 -8.50 0.79 5.78
N TRP A 68 -8.41 1.82 4.93
CA TRP A 68 -9.22 1.89 3.71
C TRP A 68 -8.94 0.77 2.72
N ILE A 69 -7.69 0.30 2.64
CA ILE A 69 -7.34 -0.86 1.81
C ILE A 69 -7.95 -2.13 2.38
N ASP A 70 -7.92 -2.30 3.70
CA ASP A 70 -8.44 -3.48 4.39
C ASP A 70 -9.97 -3.57 4.40
N GLU A 71 -10.66 -2.41 4.43
CA GLU A 71 -12.13 -2.31 4.52
C GLU A 71 -12.85 -2.31 3.16
N ALA A 72 -12.14 -2.07 2.07
CA ALA A 72 -12.74 -1.87 0.74
C ALA A 72 -12.75 -3.16 -0.08
#